data_AF-A0A1I0J852-F1
#
_entry.id   AF-A0A1I0J852-F1
#
_cell.length_a   1.000
_cell.length_b   1.000
_cell.length_c   1.000
_cell.angle_alpha   90.00
_cell.angle_beta   90.00
_cell.angle_gamma   90.00
#
_symmetry.space_group_name_H-M   'P 1'
#
loop_
_entity.id
_entity.type
_entity.pdbx_description
1 polymer ?
#
loop_
_entity_poly.entity_id
_entity_poly.type
_entity_poly.pdbx_seq_one_letter_code
_entity_poly.pdbx_strand_id
1 'polypeptide(L)'
;MFQFTGLIRAMGVSILLTIFFSFLLGLINLLNVEWTIIVTFLITYISIGILAPMWNRDTPYFAVFLGSLSLTVINFLFSMVVLHIPVFTAPLEVNSSITTSIVTSLVTAYLLITILKRMGRWDYD
;
A
#
# COMPACT_ATOMS: atom_id res chain seq x y z
N MET A 1 15.22 15.82 -2.25
CA MET A 1 15.44 14.75 -3.26
C MET A 1 14.81 13.45 -2.80
N PHE A 2 14.53 12.49 -3.68
CA PHE A 2 13.94 11.20 -3.31
C PHE A 2 14.79 10.45 -2.26
N GLN A 3 14.16 9.99 -1.17
CA GLN A 3 14.84 9.30 -0.07
C GLN A 3 14.50 7.81 -0.07
N PHE A 4 15.43 6.99 -0.57
CA PHE A 4 15.25 5.54 -0.63
C PHE A 4 15.03 4.90 0.76
N THR A 5 15.72 5.38 1.78
CA THR A 5 15.51 4.94 3.17
C THR A 5 14.09 5.24 3.65
N GLY A 6 13.53 6.39 3.26
CA GLY A 6 12.15 6.76 3.55
C GLY A 6 11.15 5.82 2.86
N LEU A 7 11.43 5.39 1.63
CA LEU A 7 10.62 4.40 0.91
C LEU A 7 10.63 3.04 1.62
N ILE A 8 11.81 2.52 1.98
CA ILE A 8 11.94 1.24 2.67
C ILE A 8 11.18 1.29 4.00
N ARG A 9 11.28 2.38 4.75
CA ARG A 9 10.54 2.56 6.01
C ARG A 9 9.03 2.57 5.77
N ALA A 10 8.58 3.26 4.71
CA ALA A 10 7.18 3.27 4.29
C ALA A 10 6.65 1.87 4.01
N MET A 11 7.35 1.13 3.15
CA MET A 11 6.99 -0.24 2.80
C MET A 11 7.03 -1.19 3.99
N GLY A 12 8.09 -1.13 4.79
CA GLY A 12 8.25 -2.01 5.96
C GLY A 12 7.13 -1.82 6.98
N VAL A 13 6.77 -0.57 7.30
CA VAL A 13 5.67 -0.29 8.22
C VAL A 13 4.31 -0.67 7.62
N SER A 14 4.10 -0.44 6.32
CA SER A 14 2.90 -0.93 5.63
C SER A 14 2.76 -2.44 5.71
N ILE A 15 3.82 -3.19 5.46
CA ILE A 15 3.81 -4.66 5.56
C ILE A 15 3.52 -5.12 7.00
N LEU A 16 4.17 -4.51 7.99
CA LEU A 16 3.93 -4.85 9.40
C LEU A 16 2.48 -4.56 9.82
N LEU A 17 1.91 -3.44 9.37
CA LEU A 17 0.49 -3.14 9.59
C LEU A 17 -0.40 -4.19 8.95
N THR A 18 -0.14 -4.55 7.69
CA THR A 18 -0.92 -5.59 7.00
C THR A 18 -0.86 -6.91 7.75
N ILE A 19 0.30 -7.35 8.22
CA ILE A 19 0.47 -8.58 9.01
C ILE A 19 -0.33 -8.49 10.31
N PHE A 20 -0.17 -7.38 11.05
CA PHE A 20 -0.86 -7.16 12.32
C PHE A 20 -2.38 -7.22 12.17
N PHE A 21 -2.93 -6.52 11.19
CA PHE A 21 -4.37 -6.54 10.94
C PHE A 21 -4.86 -7.88 10.39
N SER A 22 -4.09 -8.55 9.52
CA SER A 22 -4.44 -9.89 9.04
C SER A 22 -4.54 -10.89 10.18
N PHE A 23 -3.63 -10.80 11.16
CA PHE A 23 -3.67 -11.61 12.38
C PHE A 23 -4.92 -11.32 13.23
N LEU A 24 -5.26 -10.04 13.44
CA LEU A 24 -6.49 -9.67 14.17
C LEU A 24 -7.75 -10.18 13.48
N LEU A 25 -7.84 -10.06 12.15
CA LEU A 25 -8.96 -10.58 11.38
C LEU A 25 -9.07 -12.11 11.50
N GLY A 26 -7.94 -12.81 11.47
CA GLY A 26 -7.87 -14.26 11.67
C GLY A 26 -8.32 -14.71 13.06
N LEU A 27 -8.01 -13.94 14.11
CA LEU A 27 -8.45 -14.25 15.48
C LEU A 27 -9.96 -14.13 15.67
N ILE A 28 -10.55 -13.12 15.04
CA ILE A 28 -11.95 -12.78 15.24
C ILE A 28 -12.86 -13.70 14.40
N ASN A 29 -12.37 -14.24 13.27
CA ASN A 29 -13.08 -15.17 12.38
C ASN A 29 -14.52 -14.74 12.02
N LEU A 30 -14.79 -13.42 11.99
CA LEU A 30 -16.12 -12.87 11.72
C LEU A 30 -16.35 -12.51 10.25
N LEU A 31 -15.31 -12.50 9.41
CA LEU A 31 -15.38 -12.01 8.04
C LEU A 31 -15.30 -13.14 7.01
N ASN A 32 -16.18 -13.09 6.02
CA ASN A 32 -16.04 -13.90 4.80
C ASN A 32 -14.70 -13.58 4.11
N VAL A 33 -14.16 -14.56 3.40
CA VAL A 33 -12.87 -14.48 2.70
C VAL A 33 -12.75 -13.22 1.84
N GLU A 34 -13.82 -12.86 1.12
CA GLU A 34 -13.87 -11.66 0.28
C GLU A 34 -13.64 -10.37 1.08
N TRP A 35 -14.29 -10.23 2.23
CA TRP A 35 -14.14 -9.05 3.09
C TRP A 35 -12.73 -8.96 3.68
N THR A 36 -12.13 -10.10 4.06
CA THR A 36 -10.76 -10.14 4.55
C THR A 36 -9.77 -9.65 3.49
N ILE A 37 -9.96 -10.05 2.23
CA ILE A 37 -9.12 -9.59 1.11
C ILE A 37 -9.29 -8.07 0.89
N ILE A 38 -10.52 -7.57 0.89
CA ILE A 38 -10.78 -6.13 0.70
C ILE A 38 -10.18 -5.29 1.83
N VAL A 39 -10.34 -5.72 3.08
CA VAL A 39 -9.81 -4.98 4.24
C VAL A 39 -8.28 -4.98 4.24
N THR A 40 -7.64 -6.13 3.99
CA THR A 40 -6.18 -6.22 3.92
C THR A 40 -5.61 -5.43 2.73
N PHE A 41 -6.31 -5.43 1.59
CA PHE A 41 -6.01 -4.57 0.45
C PHE A 41 -6.02 -3.08 0.87
N LEU A 42 -7.12 -2.62 1.47
CA LEU A 42 -7.26 -1.23 1.90
C LEU A 42 -6.18 -0.84 2.89
N ILE A 43 -5.92 -1.66 3.92
CA ILE A 43 -4.89 -1.38 4.92
C ILE A 43 -3.51 -1.24 4.28
N THR A 44 -3.16 -2.12 3.35
CA THR A 44 -1.85 -2.11 2.68
C THR A 44 -1.69 -0.85 1.83
N TYR A 45 -2.65 -0.56 0.95
CA TYR A 45 -2.49 0.52 -0.03
C TYR A 45 -2.86 1.91 0.51
N ILE A 46 -3.73 2.00 1.51
CA ILE A 46 -3.94 3.25 2.25
C ILE A 46 -2.72 3.55 3.11
N SER A 47 -2.15 2.56 3.81
CA SER A 47 -0.96 2.81 4.65
C SER A 47 0.22 3.32 3.84
N ILE A 48 0.54 2.71 2.68
CA ILE A 48 1.64 3.21 1.84
C ILE A 48 1.31 4.59 1.26
N GLY A 49 0.03 4.85 0.93
CA GLY A 49 -0.46 6.15 0.51
C GLY A 49 -0.32 7.24 1.58
N ILE A 50 -0.29 6.88 2.86
CA ILE A 50 -0.08 7.81 3.97
C ILE A 50 1.39 7.95 4.34
N LEU A 51 2.07 6.82 4.50
CA LEU A 51 3.43 6.75 5.05
C LEU A 51 4.48 7.19 4.05
N ALA A 52 4.31 6.87 2.76
CA ALA A 52 5.28 7.27 1.73
C ALA A 52 5.37 8.81 1.58
N PRO A 53 4.27 9.58 1.52
CA PRO A 53 4.34 11.04 1.53
C PRO A 53 4.91 11.63 2.81
N MET A 54 4.66 11.00 3.96
CA MET A 54 5.19 11.48 5.25
C MET A 54 6.71 11.35 5.35
N TRP A 55 7.29 10.30 4.77
CA TRP A 55 8.74 10.06 4.77
C TRP A 55 9.47 10.51 3.51
N ASN A 56 8.75 10.85 2.43
CA ASN A 56 9.30 11.41 1.19
C ASN A 56 8.56 12.69 0.78
N ARG A 57 8.64 13.75 1.59
CA ARG A 57 7.90 15.01 1.38
C ARG A 57 8.23 15.72 0.07
N ASP A 58 9.48 15.63 -0.38
CA ASP A 58 9.93 16.27 -1.62
C ASP A 58 9.38 15.60 -2.88
N THR A 59 9.14 14.28 -2.83
CA THR A 59 8.74 13.47 -4.00
C THR A 59 7.63 12.48 -3.62
N PRO A 60 6.50 12.95 -3.06
CA PRO A 60 5.55 12.10 -2.36
C PRO A 60 4.83 11.16 -3.32
N TYR A 61 4.40 11.66 -4.48
CA TYR A 61 3.69 10.86 -5.49
C TYR A 61 4.59 9.80 -6.12
N PHE A 62 5.86 10.12 -6.37
CA PHE A 62 6.82 9.16 -6.90
C PHE A 62 7.10 8.05 -5.88
N ALA A 63 7.28 8.41 -4.60
CA ALA A 63 7.46 7.42 -3.53
C ALA A 63 6.24 6.51 -3.37
N VAL A 64 5.03 7.07 -3.44
CA VAL A 64 3.78 6.28 -3.38
C VAL A 64 3.67 5.35 -4.58
N PHE A 65 3.94 5.83 -5.78
CA PHE A 65 3.92 5.00 -6.99
C PHE A 65 4.91 3.83 -6.89
N LEU A 66 6.16 4.11 -6.56
CA LEU A 66 7.19 3.07 -6.48
C LEU A 66 6.92 2.09 -5.32
N GLY A 67 6.46 2.60 -4.18
CA GLY A 67 6.13 1.80 -3.01
C GLY A 67 4.93 0.90 -3.24
N SER A 68 3.85 1.42 -3.84
CA SER A 68 2.66 0.63 -4.17
C SER A 68 2.96 -0.43 -5.22
N LEU A 69 3.68 -0.09 -6.31
CA LEU A 69 4.11 -1.06 -7.31
C LEU A 69 4.94 -2.19 -6.68
N SER A 70 5.92 -1.83 -5.84
CA SER A 70 6.77 -2.81 -5.17
C SER A 70 5.97 -3.72 -4.23
N LEU A 71 5.05 -3.15 -3.44
CA LEU A 71 4.16 -3.92 -2.56
C LEU A 71 3.24 -4.86 -3.34
N THR A 72 2.70 -4.42 -4.48
CA THR A 72 1.88 -5.26 -5.34
C THR A 72 2.68 -6.45 -5.90
N VAL A 73 3.91 -6.20 -6.37
CA VAL A 73 4.79 -7.28 -6.85
C VAL A 73 5.13 -8.25 -5.72
N ILE A 74 5.45 -7.76 -4.52
CA ILE A 74 5.70 -8.60 -3.34
C ILE A 74 4.46 -9.45 -3.01
N ASN A 75 3.26 -8.86 -3.06
CA ASN A 75 2.02 -9.60 -2.84
C ASN A 75 1.81 -10.70 -3.88
N PHE A 76 2.10 -10.45 -5.16
CA PHE A 76 2.03 -11.49 -6.19
C PHE A 76 3.01 -12.63 -5.94
N LEU A 77 4.25 -12.31 -5.54
CA LEU A 77 5.24 -13.31 -5.17
C LEU A 77 4.76 -14.15 -3.99
N PHE A 78 4.19 -13.52 -2.96
CA PHE A 78 3.60 -14.23 -1.82
C PHE A 78 2.45 -15.14 -2.23
N SER A 79 1.52 -14.66 -3.07
CA SER A 79 0.41 -15.47 -3.57
C SER A 79 0.87 -16.69 -4.37
N MET A 80 1.92 -16.55 -5.18
CA MET A 80 2.47 -17.69 -5.93
C MET A 80 3.21 -18.68 -5.03
N VAL A 81 4.01 -18.21 -4.07
CA VAL A 81 4.86 -19.09 -3.24
C VAL A 81 4.08 -19.72 -2.09
N VAL A 82 3.21 -18.97 -1.42
CA VAL A 82 2.49 -19.44 -0.23
C VAL A 82 1.17 -20.09 -0.62
N LEU A 83 0.38 -19.43 -1.46
CA LEU A 83 -0.96 -19.90 -1.84
C LEU A 83 -0.95 -20.78 -3.08
N HIS A 84 0.19 -20.91 -3.77
CA HIS A 84 0.32 -21.68 -5.02
C HIS A 84 -0.66 -21.22 -6.12
N ILE A 85 -1.04 -19.94 -6.11
CA ILE A 85 -1.94 -19.35 -7.10
C ILE A 85 -1.11 -18.89 -8.31
N PRO A 86 -1.37 -19.37 -9.54
CA PRO A 86 -0.64 -18.95 -10.73
C PRO A 86 -1.05 -17.53 -11.15
N VAL A 87 -0.45 -16.51 -10.54
CA VAL A 87 -0.83 -15.11 -10.78
C VAL A 87 -0.49 -14.65 -12.21
N PHE A 88 0.66 -15.05 -12.75
CA PHE A 88 1.13 -14.55 -14.05
C PHE A 88 0.47 -15.19 -15.27
N THR A 89 -0.46 -16.13 -15.08
CA THR A 89 -1.23 -16.71 -16.20
C THR A 89 -2.41 -15.83 -16.64
N ALA A 90 -2.79 -14.83 -15.84
CA ALA A 90 -3.90 -13.91 -16.11
C ALA A 90 -3.41 -12.45 -16.22
N PRO A 91 -2.75 -12.06 -17.33
CA PRO A 91 -2.08 -10.75 -17.44
C PRO A 91 -3.05 -9.56 -17.34
N LEU A 92 -4.31 -9.74 -17.76
CA LEU A 92 -5.33 -8.69 -17.68
C LEU A 92 -5.70 -8.37 -16.21
N GLU A 93 -5.85 -9.41 -15.39
CA GLU A 93 -6.16 -9.30 -13.96
C GLU A 93 -4.97 -8.76 -13.16
N VAL A 94 -3.75 -9.13 -13.56
CA VAL A 94 -2.52 -8.57 -13.00
C VAL A 94 -2.47 -7.07 -13.26
N ASN A 95 -2.72 -6.63 -14.49
CA ASN A 95 -2.70 -5.21 -14.84
C ASN A 95 -3.77 -4.42 -14.08
N SER A 96 -5.00 -4.94 -13.98
CA SER A 96 -6.06 -4.28 -13.22
C SER A 96 -5.73 -4.22 -11.72
N SER A 97 -5.09 -5.25 -11.18
CA SER A 97 -4.65 -5.29 -9.77
C SER A 97 -3.54 -4.27 -9.48
N ILE A 98 -2.54 -4.16 -10.35
CA ILE A 98 -1.48 -3.14 -10.25
C ILE A 98 -2.10 -1.74 -10.34
N THR A 99 -2.97 -1.52 -11.33
CA THR A 99 -3.60 -0.22 -11.56
C THR A 99 -4.44 0.19 -10.35
N THR A 100 -5.31 -0.70 -9.85
CA THR A 100 -6.16 -0.42 -8.70
C THR A 100 -5.33 -0.11 -7.45
N SER A 101 -4.27 -0.89 -7.20
CA SER A 101 -3.35 -0.69 -6.07
C SER A 101 -2.66 0.68 -6.10
N ILE A 102 -2.16 1.07 -7.26
CA ILE A 102 -1.48 2.36 -7.48
C ILE A 102 -2.48 3.52 -7.37
N VAL A 103 -3.66 3.39 -7.99
CA VAL A 103 -4.69 4.43 -7.93
C VAL A 103 -5.19 4.64 -6.51
N THR A 104 -5.50 3.58 -5.77
CA THR A 104 -5.95 3.67 -4.37
C THR A 104 -4.91 4.37 -3.50
N SER A 105 -3.63 4.03 -3.65
CA SER A 105 -2.56 4.63 -2.87
C SER A 105 -2.27 6.08 -3.27
N LEU A 106 -2.31 6.42 -4.56
CA LEU A 106 -2.17 7.80 -5.04
C LEU A 106 -3.34 8.70 -4.64
N VAL A 107 -4.57 8.21 -4.71
CA VAL A 107 -5.75 8.95 -4.21
C VAL A 107 -5.61 9.22 -2.72
N THR A 108 -5.19 8.22 -1.94
CA THR A 108 -4.93 8.38 -0.51
C THR A 108 -3.87 9.45 -0.26
N ALA A 109 -2.75 9.40 -0.99
CA ALA A 109 -1.68 10.38 -0.88
C ALA A 109 -2.15 11.80 -1.25
N TYR A 110 -2.91 11.92 -2.33
CA TYR A 110 -3.49 13.20 -2.75
C TYR A 110 -4.38 13.81 -1.67
N LEU A 111 -5.29 13.01 -1.08
CA LEU A 111 -6.15 13.45 0.01
C LEU A 111 -5.34 13.87 1.23
N LEU A 112 -4.37 13.06 1.65
CA LEU A 112 -3.51 13.36 2.79
C LEU A 112 -2.75 14.68 2.59
N ILE A 113 -2.08 14.84 1.46
CA ILE A 113 -1.30 16.04 1.17
C ILE A 113 -2.21 17.27 1.15
N THR A 114 -3.40 17.16 0.55
CA THR A 114 -4.38 18.25 0.51
C THR A 114 -4.83 18.64 1.91
N ILE A 115 -5.11 17.67 2.78
CA ILE A 115 -5.48 17.90 4.18
C ILE A 115 -4.32 18.56 4.94
N LEU A 116 -3.10 18.05 4.82
CA LEU A 116 -1.93 18.59 5.53
C LEU A 116 -1.59 20.01 5.09
N LYS A 117 -1.70 20.32 3.79
CA LYS A 117 -1.53 21.68 3.27
C LYS A 117 -2.57 22.63 3.84
N ARG A 118 -3.85 22.20 3.88
CA ARG A 118 -4.94 22.99 4.47
C ARG A 118 -4.74 23.26 5.96
N MET A 119 -4.09 22.33 6.67
CA MET A 119 -3.78 22.48 8.10
C MET A 119 -2.50 23.27 8.37
N GLY A 120 -1.77 23.72 7.33
CA GLY A 120 -0.46 24.36 7.49
C GLY A 120 0.61 23.42 8.07
N ARG A 121 0.42 22.10 7.95
CA ARG A 121 1.32 21.06 8.49
C ARG A 121 2.21 20.42 7.42
N TRP A 122 2.06 20.85 6.17
CA TRP A 122 2.86 20.35 5.06
C TRP A 122 4.20 21.09 4.91
N ASP A 123 4.33 22.27 5.53
CA ASP A 123 5.56 23.06 5.54
C ASP A 123 6.29 22.91 6.87
N TYR A 124 7.33 22.07 6.92
CA TYR A 124 8.43 22.17 7.89
C TYR A 124 9.66 21.48 7.29
N ASP A 125 10.69 22.32 7.10
CA ASP A 125 12.09 22.13 6.68
C ASP A 125 12.38 21.54 5.28
#